data_AF-E5B4L0-F1
#
_entry.id   AF-E5B4L0-F1
#
_cell.length_a   1.000
_cell.length_b   1.000
_cell.length_c   1.000
_cell.angle_alpha   90.00
_cell.angle_beta   90.00
_cell.angle_gamma   90.00
#
_symmetry.space_group_name_H-M   'P 1'
#
loop_
_entity.id
_entity.type
_entity.pdbx_description
1 polymer ?
#
loop_
_entity_poly.entity_id
_entity_poly.type
_entity_poly.pdbx_seq_one_letter_code
_entity_poly.pdbx_strand_id
1 'polypeptide(L)'
;MRTSTGADVEQDDKGQYLKQGTLAVLRDRLRNQTPIRVSHQPGQLITRLLYTDISGMVINLSRHDDDNQLAKEAYRLHIITETSGAWTGLFTDSLAMSVYEGLPASQASYPTRFG
;
A
#
# COMPACT_ATOMS: atom_id res chain seq x y z
N MET A 1 -44.74 19.78 22.64
CA MET A 1 -44.79 20.60 21.41
C MET A 1 -43.59 21.54 21.39
N ARG A 2 -42.57 21.20 20.60
CA ARG A 2 -41.58 22.06 19.93
C ARG A 2 -40.69 21.13 19.09
N THR A 3 -40.61 21.45 17.81
CA THR A 3 -40.05 20.69 16.69
C THR A 3 -38.56 20.92 16.52
N SER A 4 -37.91 19.99 15.77
CA SER A 4 -36.73 20.16 14.88
C SER A 4 -35.42 20.64 15.54
N THR A 5 -34.31 19.91 15.41
CA THR A 5 -33.41 19.89 14.24
C THR A 5 -32.53 18.64 14.38
N GLY A 6 -32.48 17.69 13.45
CA GLY A 6 -31.95 17.92 12.11
C GLY A 6 -30.43 18.18 12.15
N ALA A 7 -29.66 17.39 12.91
CA ALA A 7 -28.22 17.29 12.68
C ALA A 7 -27.99 16.01 11.90
N ASP A 8 -28.07 16.18 10.59
CA ASP A 8 -27.69 15.19 9.61
C ASP A 8 -26.31 14.61 9.94
N VAL A 9 -26.24 13.33 9.59
CA VAL A 9 -25.07 12.48 9.47
C VAL A 9 -23.97 13.20 8.68
N GLU A 10 -23.19 14.07 9.30
CA GLU A 10 -21.87 14.43 8.78
C GLU A 10 -20.92 13.31 9.23
N GLN A 11 -21.10 12.13 8.61
CA GLN A 11 -20.01 11.21 8.41
C GLN A 11 -18.94 12.04 7.71
N ASP A 12 -17.90 12.41 8.45
CA ASP A 12 -16.74 13.14 7.94
C ASP A 12 -16.08 12.20 6.91
N ASP A 13 -16.57 12.27 5.66
CA ASP A 13 -16.15 11.53 4.47
C ASP A 13 -14.79 12.05 3.97
N LYS A 14 -13.93 12.43 4.91
CA LYS A 14 -12.52 12.75 4.72
C LYS A 14 -11.70 11.48 4.80
N GLY A 15 -12.11 10.45 4.05
CA GLY A 15 -11.23 9.34 3.72
C GLY A 15 -9.99 9.95 3.07
N GLN A 16 -8.87 9.99 3.79
CA GLN A 16 -7.64 10.56 3.24
C GLN A 16 -7.11 9.59 2.20
N TYR A 17 -7.37 9.90 0.93
CA TYR A 17 -7.00 9.06 -0.19
C TYR A 17 -5.49 9.10 -0.43
N LEU A 18 -4.94 7.98 -0.90
CA LEU A 18 -3.62 7.94 -1.52
C LEU A 18 -3.48 9.10 -2.52
N LYS A 19 -2.41 9.90 -2.41
CA LYS A 19 -2.16 11.01 -3.34
C LYS A 19 -2.29 10.49 -4.78
N GLN A 20 -3.12 11.13 -5.60
CA GLN A 20 -3.40 10.68 -6.97
C GLN A 20 -2.12 10.41 -7.78
N GLY A 21 -1.09 11.24 -7.59
CA GLY A 21 0.24 11.03 -8.19
C GLY A 21 0.92 9.73 -7.77
N THR A 22 0.85 9.35 -6.49
CA THR A 22 1.40 8.09 -6.00
C THR A 22 0.67 6.89 -6.61
N LEU A 23 -0.65 6.92 -6.69
CA LEU A 23 -1.42 5.84 -7.31
C LEU A 23 -1.10 5.72 -8.81
N ALA A 24 -0.96 6.84 -9.52
CA ALA A 24 -0.56 6.82 -10.92
C ALA A 24 0.81 6.15 -11.12
N VAL A 25 1.77 6.46 -10.24
CA VAL A 25 3.10 5.82 -10.25
C VAL A 25 2.99 4.32 -9.98
N LEU A 26 2.23 3.88 -8.98
CA LEU A 26 2.08 2.44 -8.70
C LEU A 26 1.41 1.69 -9.85
N ARG A 27 0.41 2.31 -10.50
CA ARG A 27 -0.23 1.73 -11.70
C ARG A 27 0.74 1.61 -12.86
N ASP A 28 1.63 2.58 -13.04
CA ASP A 28 2.71 2.49 -14.04
C ASP A 28 3.66 1.32 -13.72
N ARG A 29 4.07 1.17 -12.46
CA ARG A 29 4.88 0.03 -12.01
C ARG A 29 4.21 -1.31 -12.26
N LEU A 30 2.92 -1.44 -11.96
CA LEU A 30 2.15 -2.64 -12.22
C LEU A 30 2.11 -2.96 -13.73
N ARG A 31 1.76 -1.96 -14.57
CA ARG A 31 1.64 -2.12 -16.02
C ARG A 31 2.96 -2.54 -16.66
N ASN A 32 4.05 -1.90 -16.26
CA ASN A 32 5.39 -2.15 -16.81
C ASN A 32 6.13 -3.27 -16.08
N GLN A 33 5.46 -3.90 -15.10
CA GLN A 33 6.05 -4.88 -14.18
C GLN A 33 7.35 -4.37 -13.54
N THR A 34 7.54 -3.07 -13.38
CA THR A 34 8.79 -2.55 -12.83
C THR A 34 8.92 -2.94 -11.36
N PRO A 35 10.10 -3.42 -10.91
CA PRO A 35 10.31 -3.72 -9.50
C PRO A 35 10.09 -2.49 -8.60
N ILE A 36 9.59 -2.75 -7.40
CA ILE A 36 9.48 -1.80 -6.30
C ILE A 36 10.35 -2.28 -5.14
N ARG A 37 10.78 -1.33 -4.29
CA ARG A 37 11.47 -1.64 -3.05
C ARG A 37 10.51 -1.54 -1.88
N VAL A 38 10.53 -2.53 -1.00
CA VAL A 38 9.85 -2.52 0.29
C VAL A 38 10.94 -2.49 1.35
N SER A 39 11.06 -1.36 2.05
CA SER A 39 12.04 -1.18 3.12
C SER A 39 11.35 -1.24 4.48
N HIS A 40 11.94 -1.93 5.44
CA HIS A 40 11.52 -1.99 6.84
C HIS A 40 12.78 -1.98 7.73
N GLN A 41 12.63 -1.93 9.05
CA GLN A 41 13.76 -2.23 9.94
C GLN A 41 13.71 -3.73 10.28
N PRO A 42 14.83 -4.48 10.16
CA PRO A 42 16.18 -4.09 9.75
C PRO A 42 16.49 -4.28 8.24
N GLY A 43 15.50 -4.60 7.39
CA GLY A 43 15.74 -5.13 6.05
C GLY A 43 15.08 -4.39 4.88
N GLN A 44 15.30 -4.92 3.68
CA GLN A 44 14.56 -4.50 2.50
C GLN A 44 14.43 -5.67 1.54
N LEU A 45 13.35 -5.68 0.76
CA LEU A 45 13.17 -6.62 -0.35
C LEU A 45 12.79 -5.87 -1.62
N ILE A 46 13.16 -6.47 -2.76
CA ILE A 46 12.74 -6.02 -4.09
C ILE A 46 11.67 -6.97 -4.59
N THR A 47 10.52 -6.44 -4.95
CA THR A 47 9.35 -7.22 -5.40
C THR A 47 8.64 -6.51 -6.55
N ARG A 48 7.51 -7.06 -7.01
CA ARG A 48 6.65 -6.46 -8.04
C ARG A 48 5.22 -6.36 -7.51
N LEU A 49 4.52 -5.34 -8.00
CA LEU A 49 3.08 -5.25 -7.82
C LEU A 49 2.39 -6.31 -8.68
N LEU A 50 1.44 -7.01 -8.08
CA LEU A 50 0.49 -7.89 -8.75
C LEU A 50 -0.85 -7.18 -8.96
N TYR A 51 -1.21 -6.26 -8.06
CA TYR A 51 -2.43 -5.46 -8.14
C TYR A 51 -2.28 -4.14 -7.35
N THR A 52 -3.02 -3.11 -7.75
CA THR A 52 -3.17 -1.85 -6.99
C THR A 52 -4.45 -1.12 -7.37
N ASP A 53 -5.14 -0.58 -6.38
CA ASP A 53 -6.30 0.30 -6.56
C ASP A 53 -6.25 1.50 -5.60
N ILE A 54 -7.40 2.06 -5.20
CA ILE A 54 -7.44 3.17 -4.22
C ILE A 54 -7.35 2.70 -2.77
N SER A 55 -7.59 1.41 -2.51
CA SER A 55 -7.69 0.82 -1.18
C SER A 55 -6.38 0.17 -0.73
N GLY A 56 -5.64 -0.41 -1.67
CA GLY A 56 -4.40 -1.09 -1.36
C GLY A 56 -3.68 -1.65 -2.57
N MET A 57 -2.77 -2.58 -2.27
CA MET A 57 -1.98 -3.30 -3.25
C MET A 57 -1.77 -4.75 -2.86
N VAL A 58 -1.46 -5.54 -3.88
CA VAL A 58 -0.91 -6.88 -3.73
C VAL A 58 0.48 -6.88 -4.34
N ILE A 59 1.44 -7.43 -3.62
CA ILE A 59 2.82 -7.62 -4.05
C ILE A 59 3.15 -9.11 -4.10
N ASN A 60 4.09 -9.45 -4.97
CA ASN A 60 4.63 -10.80 -5.03
C ASN A 60 5.47 -11.10 -3.77
N LEU A 61 5.58 -12.38 -3.42
CA LEU A 61 6.50 -12.81 -2.38
C LEU A 61 7.95 -12.72 -2.87
N SER A 62 8.87 -12.40 -1.95
CA SER A 62 10.30 -12.62 -2.16
C SER A 62 10.55 -14.13 -2.33
N ARG A 63 11.65 -14.47 -3.03
CA ARG A 63 12.14 -15.85 -3.09
C ARG A 63 12.78 -16.31 -1.79
N HIS A 64 13.04 -15.38 -0.87
CA HIS A 64 13.61 -15.66 0.44
C HIS A 64 12.51 -15.53 1.49
N ASP A 65 12.15 -16.65 2.12
CA ASP A 65 11.09 -16.68 3.12
C ASP A 65 11.41 -15.79 4.33
N ASP A 66 12.69 -15.65 4.68
CA ASP A 66 13.15 -14.75 5.74
C ASP A 66 12.81 -13.28 5.44
N ASP A 67 12.93 -12.83 4.19
CA ASP A 67 12.53 -11.47 3.79
C ASP A 67 11.02 -11.28 3.95
N ASN A 68 10.24 -12.28 3.54
CA ASN A 68 8.79 -12.26 3.64
C ASN A 68 8.34 -12.20 5.11
N GLN A 69 8.99 -12.99 5.97
CA GLN A 69 8.71 -13.04 7.39
C GLN A 69 9.08 -11.71 8.08
N LEU A 70 10.26 -11.16 7.81
CA LEU A 70 10.69 -9.88 8.37
C LEU A 70 9.80 -8.72 7.92
N ALA A 71 9.37 -8.70 6.66
CA ALA A 71 8.45 -7.68 6.16
C ALA A 71 7.05 -7.80 6.80
N LYS A 72 6.60 -9.01 7.11
CA LYS A 72 5.33 -9.27 7.78
C LYS A 72 5.35 -8.84 9.26
N GLU A 73 6.47 -9.03 9.95
CA GLU A 73 6.64 -8.65 11.35
C GLU A 73 6.97 -7.17 11.55
N ALA A 74 7.33 -6.47 10.47
CA ALA A 74 7.67 -5.05 10.52
C ALA A 74 6.47 -4.20 10.97
N TYR A 75 6.68 -3.36 11.97
CA TYR A 75 5.71 -2.36 12.42
C TYR A 75 5.38 -1.32 11.34
N ARG A 76 6.32 -1.08 10.42
CA ARG A 76 6.16 -0.11 9.36
C ARG A 76 7.00 -0.48 8.14
N LEU A 77 6.37 -0.39 6.99
CA LEU A 77 6.94 -0.65 5.68
C LEU A 77 6.95 0.64 4.87
N HIS A 78 8.04 0.91 4.18
CA HIS A 78 8.17 2.00 3.23
C HIS A 78 8.27 1.43 1.82
N ILE A 79 7.22 1.65 1.02
CA ILE A 79 7.21 1.29 -0.39
C ILE A 79 7.82 2.43 -1.18
N ILE A 80 8.87 2.15 -1.95
CA ILE A 80 9.67 3.14 -2.66
C ILE A 80 9.71 2.76 -4.14
N THR A 81 9.43 3.75 -4.99
CA THR A 81 9.44 3.63 -6.45
C THR A 81 10.09 4.88 -7.06
N GLU A 82 10.89 4.70 -8.11
CA GLU A 82 11.54 5.80 -8.82
C GLU A 82 11.02 5.94 -10.25
N THR A 83 10.41 7.07 -10.59
CA THR A 83 9.90 7.41 -11.93
C THR A 83 10.64 8.60 -12.49
N SER A 84 11.33 8.42 -13.63
CA SER A 84 12.00 9.51 -14.35
C SER A 84 12.90 10.38 -13.46
N GLY A 85 13.65 9.76 -12.55
CA GLY A 85 14.53 10.45 -11.59
C GLY A 85 13.85 11.01 -10.34
N ALA A 86 12.52 10.88 -10.21
CA ALA A 86 11.76 11.29 -9.04
C ALA A 86 11.40 10.09 -8.15
N TRP A 87 11.72 10.20 -6.86
CA TRP A 87 11.42 9.18 -5.87
C TRP A 87 10.02 9.44 -5.30
N THR A 88 9.15 8.44 -5.39
CA THR A 88 7.83 8.44 -4.76
C THR A 88 7.79 7.30 -3.76
N GLY A 89 7.27 7.58 -2.56
CA GLY A 89 7.09 6.55 -1.56
C GLY A 89 5.79 6.71 -0.78
N LEU A 90 5.39 5.63 -0.13
CA LEU A 90 4.29 5.60 0.82
C LEU A 90 4.61 4.63 1.94
N PHE A 91 4.03 4.87 3.11
CA PHE A 91 4.15 3.97 4.25
C PHE A 91 2.90 3.09 4.37
N THR A 92 3.08 1.86 4.81
CA THR A 92 1.98 0.97 5.24
C THR A 92 2.40 0.28 6.53
N ASP A 93 1.44 0.02 7.40
CA ASP A 93 1.71 -0.47 8.76
C ASP A 93 1.72 -2.00 8.84
N SER A 94 1.27 -2.71 7.80
CA SER A 94 1.26 -4.17 7.80
C SER A 94 1.24 -4.77 6.41
N LEU A 95 1.87 -5.94 6.30
CA LEU A 95 1.78 -6.84 5.17
C LEU A 95 1.07 -8.12 5.61
N ALA A 96 -0.03 -8.48 4.95
CA ALA A 96 -0.78 -9.71 5.25
C ALA A 96 -0.59 -10.75 4.15
N MET A 97 -0.48 -12.02 4.52
CA MET A 97 -0.51 -13.11 3.55
C MET A 97 -1.87 -13.18 2.86
N SER A 98 -1.86 -13.40 1.56
CA SER A 98 -3.05 -13.46 0.71
C SER A 98 -2.85 -14.46 -0.43
N VAL A 99 -3.88 -14.64 -1.24
CA VAL A 99 -3.80 -15.41 -2.49
C VAL A 99 -4.25 -14.49 -3.62
N TYR A 100 -3.45 -14.42 -4.68
CA TYR A 100 -3.75 -13.66 -5.88
C TYR A 100 -3.63 -14.57 -7.09
N GLU A 101 -4.70 -14.69 -7.88
CA GLU A 101 -4.78 -15.57 -9.05
C GLU A 101 -4.36 -17.03 -8.75
N GLY A 102 -4.69 -17.53 -7.56
CA GLY A 102 -4.38 -18.89 -7.12
C GLY A 102 -2.95 -19.11 -6.62
N LEU A 103 -2.13 -18.06 -6.55
CA LEU A 103 -0.75 -18.11 -6.05
C LEU A 103 -0.61 -17.34 -4.71
N PRO A 104 0.29 -17.77 -3.81
CA PRO A 104 0.60 -17.03 -2.60
C PRO A 104 1.14 -15.62 -2.92
N ALA A 105 0.64 -14.63 -2.19
CA ALA A 105 1.02 -13.23 -2.35
C ALA A 105 0.90 -12.49 -1.02
N SER A 106 1.29 -11.22 -1.02
CA SER A 106 1.17 -10.35 0.15
C SER A 106 0.34 -9.11 -0.18
N GLN A 107 -0.59 -8.77 0.71
CA GLN A 107 -1.48 -7.63 0.57
C GLN A 107 -1.14 -6.55 1.61
N ALA A 108 -1.26 -5.28 1.19
CA ALA A 108 -1.13 -4.13 2.07
C ALA A 108 -2.21 -3.09 1.76
N SER A 109 -2.79 -2.51 2.80
CA SER A 109 -3.68 -1.35 2.68
C SER A 109 -2.87 -0.06 2.58
N TYR A 110 -3.40 0.93 1.86
CA TYR A 110 -2.81 2.26 1.87
C TYR A 110 -3.05 2.98 3.20
N PRO A 111 -2.13 3.87 3.60
CA PRO A 111 -2.28 4.61 4.85
C PRO A 111 -3.49 5.53 4.74
N THR A 112 -4.38 5.47 5.72
CA THR A 112 -5.51 6.38 5.88
C THR A 112 -5.12 7.72 6.51
N ARG A 113 -3.84 7.92 6.81
CA ARG A 113 -3.29 9.20 7.30
C ARG A 113 -1.88 9.44 6.80
N PHE A 114 -1.67 10.54 6.07
CA PHE A 114 -0.32 11.08 5.87
C PHE A 114 0.01 11.96 7.08
N GLY A 115 0.82 11.42 8.00
CA GLY A 115 1.47 12.20 9.05
C GLY A 115 2.67 12.95 8.51
#